data_AF-A0AA85B896-F1
#
_entry.id   AF-A0AA85B896-F1
#
_cell.length_a   1.000
_cell.length_b   1.000
_cell.length_c   1.000
_cell.angle_alpha   90.00
_cell.angle_beta   90.00
_cell.angle_gamma   90.00
#
_symmetry.space_group_name_H-M   'P 1'
#
loop_
_entity.id
_entity.type
_entity.pdbx_description
1 polymer ?
#
loop_
_entity_poly.entity_id
_entity_poly.type
_entity_poly.pdbx_seq_one_letter_code
_entity_poly.pdbx_strand_id
1 'polypeptide(L)'
;MNNTIDFTLPAQIIITIEGIFGTIFNIVAITVVFTSQFGSKFTTFVFRAQPIFDLSACFVTTIYYIIQFTKDYDKPTGLYIIDIILCHFWFQNSLFWLPCILSVQNLVCISLDRVSSVIFLRSL
;
A
#
# COMPACT_ATOMS: atom_id res chain seq x y z
N MET A 1 23.98 -16.76 21.64
CA MET A 1 22.64 -16.65 21.03
C MET A 1 22.76 -15.55 19.96
N ASN A 2 23.15 -15.88 18.72
CA ASN A 2 23.59 -14.90 17.72
C ASN A 2 23.19 -15.24 16.27
N ASN A 3 22.06 -15.92 16.07
CA ASN A 3 21.67 -16.44 14.73
C ASN A 3 20.42 -15.78 14.13
N THR A 4 19.98 -14.63 14.64
CA THR A 4 18.77 -13.94 14.15
C THR A 4 19.05 -12.73 13.26
N ILE A 5 20.33 -12.41 13.01
CA ILE A 5 20.71 -11.13 12.38
C ILE A 5 20.86 -11.23 10.84
N ASP A 6 21.01 -12.44 10.27
CA ASP A 6 21.24 -12.57 8.81
C ASP A 6 19.97 -12.83 7.97
N PHE A 7 18.85 -13.24 8.58
CA PHE A 7 17.60 -13.50 7.82
C PHE A 7 16.79 -12.23 7.51
N THR A 8 17.06 -11.13 8.20
CA THR A 8 16.28 -9.89 8.07
C THR A 8 16.70 -9.06 6.86
N LEU A 9 18.00 -8.90 6.61
CA LEU A 9 18.53 -8.12 5.49
C LEU A 9 18.04 -8.60 4.10
N PRO A 10 18.11 -9.90 3.74
CA PRO A 10 17.62 -10.35 2.44
C PRO A 10 16.10 -10.13 2.29
N ALA A 11 15.33 -10.34 3.36
CA ALA A 11 13.90 -10.07 3.35
C ALA A 11 13.60 -8.58 3.15
N GLN A 12 14.33 -7.68 3.81
CA GLN A 12 14.19 -6.23 3.64
C GLN A 12 14.51 -5.79 2.20
N ILE A 13 15.54 -6.36 1.58
CA ILE A 13 15.90 -6.08 0.18
C ILE A 13 14.77 -6.53 -0.75
N ILE A 14 14.25 -7.74 -0.57
CA ILE A 14 13.14 -8.27 -1.38
C ILE A 14 11.90 -7.37 -1.25
N ILE A 15 11.50 -7.03 -0.02
CA ILE A 15 10.33 -6.19 0.23
C ILE A 15 10.52 -4.79 -0.38
N THR A 16 11.74 -4.24 -0.33
CA THR A 16 12.04 -2.93 -0.93
C THR A 16 11.91 -2.98 -2.45
N ILE A 17 12.47 -4.02 -3.09
CA ILE A 17 12.37 -4.22 -4.54
C ILE A 17 10.90 -4.39 -4.95
N GLU A 18 10.15 -5.22 -4.23
CA GLU A 18 8.72 -5.42 -4.44
C GLU A 18 7.94 -4.11 -4.28
N GLY A 19 8.24 -3.31 -3.26
CA GLY A 19 7.65 -2.00 -3.04
C GLY A 19 7.93 -1.02 -4.19
N ILE A 20 9.14 -1.01 -4.75
CA ILE A 20 9.51 -0.18 -5.91
C ILE A 20 8.69 -0.60 -7.14
N PHE A 21 8.67 -1.89 -7.46
CA PHE A 21 7.90 -2.41 -8.59
C PHE A 21 6.40 -2.15 -8.41
N GLY A 22 5.86 -2.40 -7.22
CA GLY A 22 4.47 -2.13 -6.88
C GLY A 22 4.12 -0.65 -7.03
N THR A 23 5.00 0.27 -6.63
CA THR A 23 4.80 1.71 -6.82
C THR A 23 4.70 2.06 -8.30
N ILE A 24 5.63 1.56 -9.13
CA ILE A 24 5.64 1.82 -10.57
C ILE A 24 4.39 1.26 -11.24
N PHE A 25 4.04 -0.01 -10.97
CA PHE A 25 2.88 -0.65 -11.58
C PHE A 25 1.57 0.00 -11.15
N ASN A 26 1.44 0.43 -9.89
CA ASN A 26 0.22 1.11 -9.44
C ASN A 26 0.07 2.51 -10.03
N ILE A 27 1.15 3.26 -10.30
CA ILE A 27 1.09 4.52 -11.07
C ILE A 27 0.56 4.27 -12.48
N VAL A 28 1.07 3.23 -13.15
CA VAL A 28 0.57 2.82 -14.47
C VAL A 28 -0.90 2.42 -14.39
N ALA A 29 -1.30 1.64 -13.38
CA ALA A 29 -2.67 1.21 -13.17
C ALA A 29 -3.62 2.40 -12.94
N ILE A 30 -3.24 3.40 -12.15
CA ILE A 30 -4.00 4.65 -12.00
C ILE A 30 -4.24 5.28 -13.37
N THR A 31 -3.21 5.40 -14.20
CA THR A 31 -3.32 6.01 -15.53
C THR A 31 -4.34 5.26 -16.42
N VAL A 32 -4.30 3.92 -16.40
CA VAL A 32 -5.22 3.07 -17.19
C VAL A 32 -6.65 3.12 -16.64
N VAL A 33 -6.83 3.02 -15.33
CA VAL A 33 -8.15 2.94 -14.69
C VAL A 33 -8.88 4.28 -14.72
N PHE A 34 -8.15 5.40 -14.71
CA PHE A 34 -8.76 6.73 -14.85
C PHE A 34 -9.17 7.05 -16.29
N THR A 35 -8.53 6.46 -17.29
CA THR A 35 -8.93 6.59 -18.71
C THR A 35 -10.01 5.59 -19.12
N SER A 36 -10.24 4.56 -18.31
CA SER A 36 -11.26 3.52 -18.55
C SER A 36 -12.65 3.92 -18.03
N GLN A 37 -13.69 3.50 -18.74
CA GLN A 37 -15.08 3.57 -18.29
C GLN A 37 -15.55 2.19 -17.82
N PHE A 38 -16.05 2.11 -16.58
CA PHE A 38 -16.67 0.89 -16.06
C PHE A 38 -18.19 1.05 -16.02
N GLY A 39 -18.92 -0.07 -16.03
CA GLY A 39 -20.37 -0.07 -16.21
C GLY A 39 -21.14 0.74 -15.17
N SER A 40 -20.76 0.66 -13.88
CA SER A 40 -21.43 1.40 -12.80
C SER A 40 -20.52 2.45 -12.15
N LYS A 41 -21.13 3.49 -11.55
CA LYS A 41 -20.41 4.53 -10.79
C LYS A 41 -19.69 3.94 -9.57
N PHE A 42 -20.31 2.97 -8.90
CA PHE A 42 -19.72 2.30 -7.75
C PHE A 42 -18.53 1.44 -8.16
N THR A 43 -18.69 0.60 -9.18
CA THR A 43 -17.59 -0.19 -9.78
C THR A 43 -16.44 0.73 -10.19
N THR A 44 -16.72 1.83 -10.89
CA THR A 44 -15.69 2.81 -11.29
C THR A 44 -14.94 3.38 -10.08
N PHE A 45 -15.66 3.76 -9.01
CA PHE A 45 -15.06 4.29 -7.80
C PHE A 45 -14.13 3.27 -7.13
N VAL A 46 -14.62 2.05 -6.90
CA VAL A 46 -13.87 0.99 -6.21
C VAL A 46 -12.65 0.57 -7.05
N PHE A 47 -12.78 0.47 -8.39
CA PHE A 47 -11.64 0.18 -9.28
C PHE A 47 -10.59 1.30 -9.28
N ARG A 48 -11.00 2.57 -9.21
CA ARG A 48 -10.06 3.72 -9.14
C ARG A 48 -9.39 3.85 -7.77
N ALA A 49 -10.09 3.51 -6.70
CA ALA A 49 -9.55 3.55 -5.35
C ALA A 49 -8.48 2.46 -5.10
N GLN A 50 -8.64 1.29 -5.71
CA GLN A 50 -7.74 0.15 -5.54
C GLN A 50 -6.25 0.51 -5.79
N PRO A 51 -5.85 0.98 -6.99
CA PRO A 51 -4.44 1.26 -7.26
C PRO A 51 -3.93 2.47 -6.48
N ILE A 52 -4.80 3.34 -5.94
CA ILE A 52 -4.39 4.44 -5.05
C ILE A 52 -4.00 3.89 -3.68
N PHE A 53 -4.79 2.98 -3.12
CA PHE A 53 -4.47 2.33 -1.85
C PHE A 53 -3.21 1.45 -1.99
N ASP A 54 -3.14 0.67 -3.05
CA ASP A 54 -1.97 -0.18 -3.34
C ASP A 54 -0.70 0.67 -3.57
N LEU A 55 -0.80 1.79 -4.31
CA LEU A 55 0.30 2.73 -4.47
C LEU A 55 0.78 3.27 -3.12
N SER A 56 -0.15 3.72 -2.27
CA SER A 56 0.21 4.28 -0.97
C SER A 56 0.88 3.25 -0.05
N ALA A 57 0.41 1.99 -0.06
CA ALA A 57 1.04 0.90 0.68
C ALA A 57 2.46 0.63 0.18
N CYS A 58 2.64 0.41 -1.13
CA CYS A 58 3.95 0.13 -1.72
C CYS A 58 4.94 1.30 -1.53
N PHE A 59 4.46 2.54 -1.66
CA PHE A 59 5.28 3.73 -1.48
C PHE A 59 5.76 3.88 -0.04
N VAL A 60 4.85 3.80 0.94
CA VAL A 60 5.20 3.87 2.38
C VAL A 60 6.18 2.76 2.76
N THR A 61 5.96 1.55 2.25
CA THR A 61 6.86 0.39 2.47
C THR A 61 8.27 0.66 1.93
N THR A 62 8.35 1.18 0.71
CA THR A 62 9.63 1.50 0.05
C THR A 62 10.39 2.55 0.84
N ILE A 63 9.72 3.65 1.20
CA ILE A 63 10.33 4.72 1.99
C ILE A 63 10.79 4.21 3.36
N TYR A 64 9.98 3.36 4.01
CA TYR A 64 10.32 2.78 5.30
C TYR A 64 11.65 2.01 5.27
N TYR A 65 11.79 1.08 4.32
CA TYR A 65 12.99 0.26 4.26
C TYR A 65 14.21 1.02 3.74
N ILE A 66 14.03 1.98 2.82
CA ILE A 66 15.13 2.88 2.39
C ILE A 66 15.69 3.67 3.57
N ILE A 67 14.82 4.20 4.43
CA ILE A 67 15.26 4.93 5.63
C ILE A 67 15.98 4.00 6.59
N GLN A 68 15.48 2.78 6.83
CA GLN A 68 16.15 1.75 7.64
C GLN A 68 17.55 1.39 7.13
N PHE A 69 17.79 1.40 5.81
CA PHE A 69 19.13 1.17 5.26
C PHE A 69 20.10 2.35 5.47
N THR A 70 19.60 3.52 5.86
CA THR A 70 20.42 4.71 6.08
C THR A 70 21.04 4.67 7.49
N LYS A 71 22.33 5.00 7.59
CA LYS A 71 23.10 4.96 8.86
C LYS A 71 22.57 5.87 9.98
N ASP A 72 21.66 6.78 9.64
CA ASP A 72 21.12 7.80 10.54
C ASP A 72 19.64 7.58 10.85
N TYR A 73 19.08 6.39 10.61
CA TYR A 73 17.63 6.12 10.81
C TYR A 73 17.16 6.33 12.26
N ASP A 74 18.05 6.14 13.24
CA ASP A 74 17.79 6.35 14.67
C ASP A 74 18.10 7.79 15.14
N LYS A 75 18.55 8.68 14.24
CA LYS A 75 18.88 10.06 14.62
C LYS A 75 17.65 10.96 14.47
N PRO A 76 17.38 11.82 15.46
CA PRO A 76 16.32 12.81 15.34
C PRO A 76 16.60 13.75 14.17
N THR A 77 15.57 14.11 13.42
CA THR A 77 15.66 15.05 12.28
C THR A 77 16.02 16.47 12.72
N GLY A 78 15.98 16.76 14.03
CA GLY A 78 16.32 18.06 14.61
C GLY A 78 15.13 19.04 14.63
N LEU A 79 13.96 18.58 14.18
CA LEU A 79 12.71 19.33 14.18
C LEU A 79 11.70 18.58 15.06
N TYR A 80 11.48 19.08 16.28
CA TYR A 80 10.64 18.45 17.31
C TYR A 80 9.24 18.03 16.81
N ILE A 81 8.60 18.85 15.97
CA ILE A 81 7.27 18.55 15.42
C ILE A 81 7.34 17.34 14.47
N ILE A 82 8.36 17.27 13.61
CA ILE A 82 8.53 16.16 12.67
C ILE A 82 8.89 14.89 13.42
N ASP A 83 9.78 14.98 14.41
CA ASP A 83 10.16 13.83 15.24
C ASP A 83 8.96 13.25 16.01
N ILE A 84 8.03 14.08 16.50
CA ILE A 84 6.78 13.61 17.13
C ILE A 84 5.84 12.95 16.13
N ILE A 85 5.62 13.59 14.97
CA ILE A 85 4.73 13.05 13.94
C ILE A 85 5.27 11.70 13.47
N LEU A 86 6.55 11.63 13.13
CA LEU A 86 7.20 10.38 12.77
C LEU A 86 7.09 9.39 13.93
N CYS A 87 7.42 9.76 15.16
CA CYS A 87 7.28 8.85 16.30
C CYS A 87 5.87 8.25 16.38
N HIS A 88 4.80 9.03 16.36
CA HIS A 88 3.44 8.47 16.50
C HIS A 88 2.93 7.72 15.28
N PHE A 89 3.20 8.22 14.08
CA PHE A 89 2.70 7.60 12.85
C PHE A 89 3.53 6.39 12.40
N TRP A 90 4.81 6.38 12.78
CA TRP A 90 5.78 5.31 12.50
C TRP A 90 5.81 4.26 13.61
N PHE A 91 5.36 4.59 14.83
CA PHE A 91 5.18 3.62 15.91
C PHE A 91 4.20 2.53 15.48
N GLN A 92 4.66 1.27 15.60
CA GLN A 92 3.94 0.05 15.20
C GLN A 92 3.56 -0.05 13.72
N ASN A 93 4.23 0.69 12.82
CA ASN A 93 3.92 0.65 11.38
C ASN A 93 2.46 1.03 11.06
N SER A 94 1.83 1.89 11.88
CA SER A 94 0.41 2.25 11.73
C SER A 94 0.10 2.87 10.36
N LEU A 95 0.98 3.74 9.85
CA LEU A 95 0.86 4.29 8.49
C LEU A 95 1.04 3.26 7.37
N PHE A 96 1.72 2.16 7.63
CA PHE A 96 1.86 1.06 6.67
C PHE A 96 0.60 0.19 6.66
N TRP A 97 0.04 -0.12 7.83
CA TRP A 97 -1.13 -1.00 7.92
C TRP A 97 -2.40 -0.37 7.38
N LEU A 98 -2.59 0.95 7.55
CA LEU A 98 -3.79 1.65 7.09
C LEU A 98 -4.08 1.46 5.57
N PRO A 99 -3.15 1.77 4.65
CA PRO A 99 -3.37 1.59 3.22
C PRO A 99 -3.52 0.11 2.83
N CYS A 100 -2.81 -0.80 3.50
CA CYS A 100 -2.98 -2.24 3.31
C CYS A 100 -4.40 -2.70 3.68
N ILE A 101 -4.93 -2.27 4.83
CA ILE A 101 -6.30 -2.59 5.26
C ILE A 101 -7.32 -2.01 4.27
N LEU A 102 -7.16 -0.75 3.87
CA LEU A 102 -8.06 -0.12 2.90
C LEU A 102 -8.04 -0.85 1.55
N SER A 103 -6.88 -1.27 1.07
CA SER A 103 -6.75 -2.09 -0.14
C SER A 103 -7.50 -3.42 -0.01
N VAL A 104 -7.30 -4.17 1.08
CA VAL A 104 -7.98 -5.46 1.29
C VAL A 104 -9.49 -5.29 1.38
N GLN A 105 -9.97 -4.29 2.11
CA GLN A 105 -11.41 -4.00 2.21
C GLN A 105 -12.00 -3.60 0.85
N ASN A 106 -11.27 -2.80 0.08
CA ASN A 106 -11.70 -2.41 -1.25
C ASN A 106 -11.77 -3.61 -2.21
N LEU A 107 -10.83 -4.55 -2.11
CA LEU A 107 -10.84 -5.80 -2.89
C LEU A 107 -12.05 -6.67 -2.54
N VAL A 108 -12.43 -6.77 -1.26
CA VAL A 108 -13.69 -7.42 -0.83
C VAL A 108 -14.91 -6.75 -1.48
N CYS A 109 -14.95 -5.41 -1.50
CA CYS A 109 -16.02 -4.67 -2.18
C CYS A 109 -16.08 -4.98 -3.69
N ILE A 110 -14.94 -5.07 -4.38
CA ILE A 110 -14.89 -5.49 -5.80
C ILE A 110 -15.47 -6.90 -5.96
N SER A 111 -15.08 -7.84 -5.12
CA SER A 111 -15.59 -9.22 -5.18
C SER A 111 -17.10 -9.26 -4.99
N LEU A 112 -17.63 -8.52 -4.02
CA LEU A 112 -19.08 -8.43 -3.77
C LEU A 112 -19.83 -7.78 -4.93
N ASP A 113 -19.29 -6.70 -5.53
CA ASP A 113 -19.86 -6.04 -6.71
C ASP A 113 -19.96 -7.01 -7.90
N ARG A 114 -18.91 -7.81 -8.13
CA ARG A 114 -18.86 -8.81 -9.20
C ARG A 114 -19.82 -9.97 -8.96
N VAL A 115 -19.86 -10.52 -7.75
CA VAL A 115 -20.79 -11.61 -7.39
C VAL A 115 -22.25 -11.14 -7.50
N SER A 116 -22.54 -9.94 -6.99
CA SER A 116 -23.89 -9.35 -7.07
C SER A 116 -24.32 -9.15 -8.52
N SER A 117 -23.42 -8.66 -9.37
CA SER A 117 -23.69 -8.51 -10.80
C SER A 117 -24.04 -9.84 -11.47
N VAL A 118 -23.39 -10.96 -11.11
CA VAL A 118 -23.72 -12.28 -11.68
C VAL A 118 -25.04 -12.82 -11.16
N ILE A 119 -25.32 -12.70 -9.86
CA ILE A 119 -26.53 -13.25 -9.23
C ILE A 119 -27.77 -12.49 -9.68
N PHE A 120 -27.75 -11.16 -9.59
CA PHE A 120 -28.93 -10.34 -9.85
C PHE A 120 -29.20 -10.14 -11.34
N LEU A 121 -28.17 -10.06 -12.19
CA LEU A 121 -28.37 -9.97 -13.65
C LEU A 121 -28.88 -11.29 -14.26
N ARG A 122 -28.64 -12.44 -13.60
CA ARG A 122 -29.20 -13.75 -14.00
C ARG A 122 -30.62 -14.00 -13.47
N SER A 123 -31.13 -13.12 -12.60
CA SER A 123 -32.48 -13.23 -12.04
C SER A 123 -33.55 -12.46 -12.82
N LEU A 124 -33.15 -11.74 -13.88
CA LEU A 124 -34.02 -11.05 -14.84
C LEU A 124 -34.06 -11.81 -16.17
#